data_AF-A0A5S3X494-F1
#
_entry.id   AF-A0A5S3X494-F1
#
_cell.length_a   1.000
_cell.length_b   1.000
_cell.length_c   1.000
_cell.angle_alpha   90.00
_cell.angle_beta   90.00
_cell.angle_gamma   90.00
#
_symmetry.space_group_name_H-M   'P 1'
#
loop_
_entity.id
_entity.type
_entity.pdbx_description
1 polymer ?
#
loop_
_entity_poly.entity_id
_entity_poly.type
_entity_poly.pdbx_seq_one_letter_code
_entity_poly.pdbx_strand_id
1 'polypeptide(L)'
;MRIKRSCAAMCLVAMASLTTACQSPGAGRKLTQYETSSAQACYDRATQPYTFVVDAHVHFRPFGGEAVPYTELVGYFHSAGVLFVNAFGIGQMFSAQSGCQRFSNCPTGEIKPTIRNDVINASNALLHPTTETHLTLSMSFPDLSKPHHIVQQMTLLDEEFGPAFGWMGEVNLVKQALFDHSHQATPVERIADWAPFMARLRAPDQGRPPMPLSIHADIGSDTEPTKYLHLMETVLAQYPDNPIVWVHMGLSREQTRMDPQQHIEILSRLLDAYPNLMLDISWRVLYEAYFRHAAIRAQYVAFFNRYATRILTGSDFVAAKGYKYRDYVREVEINSRINQYLSDEAFRHIALGQNYFDLMGLSYQAPEICQ
;
A
#
# COMPACT_ATOMS: atom_id res chain seq x y z
N MET A 1 -10.98 -21.95 79.99
CA MET A 1 -10.21 -22.76 79.04
C MET A 1 -11.13 -23.21 77.91
N ARG A 2 -10.84 -22.76 76.68
CA ARG A 2 -11.25 -23.24 75.34
C ARG A 2 -12.57 -24.02 75.18
N ILE A 3 -13.40 -23.57 74.23
CA ILE A 3 -13.75 -24.31 72.99
C ILE A 3 -14.18 -23.27 71.94
N LYS A 4 -13.53 -23.32 70.77
CA LYS A 4 -13.85 -22.54 69.56
C LYS A 4 -15.01 -23.20 68.83
N ARG A 5 -15.97 -22.40 68.34
CA ARG A 5 -16.84 -22.76 67.20
C ARG A 5 -16.85 -21.60 66.20
N SER A 6 -16.68 -21.99 64.95
CA SER A 6 -16.60 -21.16 63.75
C SER A 6 -17.86 -20.33 63.51
N CYS A 7 -17.67 -19.14 62.94
CA CYS A 7 -18.62 -18.55 62.00
C CYS A 7 -17.82 -17.90 60.88
N ALA A 8 -18.08 -18.36 59.65
CA ALA A 8 -17.54 -17.78 58.43
C ALA A 8 -18.19 -16.41 58.20
N ALA A 9 -17.37 -15.38 57.99
CA ALA A 9 -17.81 -14.09 57.47
C ALA A 9 -17.43 -14.03 55.99
N MET A 10 -18.46 -13.99 55.15
CA MET A 10 -18.37 -13.86 53.70
C MET A 10 -18.13 -12.38 53.37
N CYS A 11 -16.87 -12.02 53.07
CA CYS A 11 -16.56 -10.70 52.52
C CYS A 11 -16.73 -10.74 51.00
N LEU A 12 -17.86 -10.20 50.50
CA LEU A 12 -17.98 -9.81 49.10
C LEU A 12 -17.07 -8.60 48.87
N VAL A 13 -15.93 -8.82 48.22
CA VAL A 13 -15.16 -7.76 47.59
C VAL A 13 -15.74 -7.54 46.21
N ALA A 14 -16.45 -6.43 46.01
CA ALA A 14 -16.86 -5.97 44.70
C ALA A 14 -15.59 -5.59 43.91
N MET A 15 -15.13 -6.48 43.02
CA MET A 15 -14.18 -6.09 41.98
C MET A 15 -14.92 -5.21 40.98
N ALA A 16 -14.67 -3.91 41.04
CA ALA A 16 -14.97 -3.00 39.95
C ALA A 16 -14.03 -3.35 38.79
N SER A 17 -14.52 -4.19 37.86
CA SER A 17 -13.86 -4.45 36.60
C SER A 17 -13.89 -3.17 35.76
N LEU A 18 -12.80 -2.41 35.79
CA LEU A 18 -12.50 -1.40 34.77
C LEU A 18 -12.26 -2.13 33.45
N THR A 19 -13.34 -2.44 32.74
CA THR A 19 -13.26 -2.80 31.33
C THR A 19 -12.94 -1.53 30.56
N THR A 20 -11.65 -1.27 30.33
CA THR A 20 -11.22 -0.46 29.19
C THR A 20 -11.74 -1.16 27.95
N ALA A 21 -12.86 -0.68 27.42
CA ALA A 21 -13.34 -1.10 26.11
C ALA A 21 -12.25 -0.72 25.11
N CYS A 22 -11.51 -1.71 24.61
CA CYS A 22 -10.80 -1.56 23.35
C CYS A 22 -11.86 -1.29 22.29
N GLN A 23 -12.09 0.00 21.97
CA GLN A 23 -12.79 0.38 20.76
C GLN A 23 -12.01 -0.24 19.59
N SER A 24 -12.68 -1.06 18.79
CA SER A 24 -12.11 -1.56 17.55
C SER A 24 -11.63 -0.35 16.73
N PRO A 25 -10.37 -0.32 16.28
CA PRO A 25 -9.88 0.79 15.47
C PRO A 25 -10.64 0.78 14.14
N GLY A 26 -11.54 1.74 13.94
CA GLY A 26 -12.13 2.03 12.64
C GLY A 26 -13.61 1.69 12.41
N ALA A 27 -14.30 1.00 13.31
CA ALA A 27 -15.67 0.47 13.10
C ALA A 27 -16.82 1.51 12.98
N GLY A 28 -16.52 2.76 12.60
CA GLY A 28 -17.52 3.83 12.46
C GLY A 28 -17.29 4.79 11.27
N ARG A 29 -16.22 4.62 10.49
CA ARG A 29 -15.97 5.46 9.32
C ARG A 29 -16.93 5.05 8.18
N LYS A 30 -17.41 6.03 7.41
CA LYS A 30 -18.28 5.82 6.25
C LYS A 30 -17.83 6.66 5.07
N LEU A 31 -17.99 6.15 3.85
CA LEU A 31 -17.66 6.90 2.62
C LEU A 31 -18.36 8.27 2.55
N THR A 32 -19.59 8.36 3.05
CA THR A 32 -20.35 9.62 3.07
C THR A 32 -19.70 10.74 3.88
N GLN A 33 -18.84 10.41 4.84
CA GLN A 33 -18.06 11.40 5.60
C GLN A 33 -16.98 12.07 4.76
N TYR A 34 -16.66 11.52 3.60
CA TYR A 34 -15.63 12.01 2.66
C TYR A 34 -16.25 12.65 1.41
N GLU A 35 -17.57 12.69 1.28
CA GLU A 35 -18.23 13.30 0.10
C GLU A 35 -18.13 14.83 0.14
N THR A 36 -17.68 15.43 -0.97
CA THR A 36 -17.45 16.89 -1.11
C THR A 36 -18.69 17.75 -0.88
N SER A 37 -19.89 17.21 -1.10
CA SER A 37 -21.17 17.93 -0.99
C SER A 37 -21.79 17.91 0.41
N SER A 38 -21.18 17.19 1.35
CA SER A 38 -21.70 17.02 2.71
C SER A 38 -21.13 18.09 3.67
N ALA A 39 -21.90 18.48 4.68
CA ALA A 39 -21.35 19.22 5.81
C ALA A 39 -20.47 18.26 6.63
N GLN A 40 -19.20 18.15 6.25
CA GLN A 40 -18.24 17.27 6.91
C GLN A 40 -17.94 17.80 8.31
N ALA A 41 -18.09 16.96 9.32
CA ALA A 41 -17.53 17.25 10.64
C ALA A 41 -16.00 17.23 10.53
N CYS A 42 -15.32 18.09 11.31
CA CYS A 42 -13.87 18.02 11.42
C CYS A 42 -13.43 16.68 12.04
N TYR A 43 -12.22 16.24 11.71
CA TYR A 43 -11.60 15.05 12.26
C TYR A 43 -10.87 15.40 13.56
N ASP A 44 -11.34 14.85 14.67
CA ASP A 44 -10.73 15.04 15.98
C ASP A 44 -9.63 14.01 16.22
N ARG A 45 -8.37 14.43 16.08
CA ARG A 45 -7.20 13.56 16.29
C ARG A 45 -7.03 13.09 17.73
N ALA A 46 -7.66 13.73 18.71
CA ALA A 46 -7.57 13.32 20.11
C ALA A 46 -8.47 12.11 20.42
N THR A 47 -9.57 11.96 19.69
CA THR A 47 -10.57 10.90 19.94
C THR A 47 -10.68 9.88 18.82
N GLN A 48 -10.32 10.25 17.59
CA GLN A 48 -10.40 9.36 16.42
C GLN A 48 -9.07 8.66 16.11
N PRO A 49 -9.09 7.48 15.47
CA PRO A 49 -7.87 6.70 15.23
C PRO A 49 -6.85 7.40 14.34
N TYR A 50 -5.56 7.13 14.54
CA TYR A 50 -4.49 7.56 13.63
C TYR A 50 -4.34 6.65 12.40
N THR A 51 -5.12 5.56 12.33
CA THR A 51 -5.04 4.58 11.24
C THR A 51 -5.46 5.19 9.92
N PHE A 52 -4.76 4.85 8.85
CA PHE A 52 -5.11 5.36 7.53
C PHE A 52 -6.52 4.94 7.09
N VAL A 53 -7.14 5.76 6.26
CA VAL A 53 -8.47 5.53 5.69
C VAL A 53 -8.38 4.93 4.29
N VAL A 54 -7.26 5.17 3.63
CA VAL A 54 -6.92 4.65 2.30
C VAL A 54 -5.84 3.59 2.47
N ASP A 55 -6.05 2.38 1.96
CA ASP A 55 -4.97 1.42 1.71
C ASP A 55 -4.60 1.49 0.23
N ALA A 56 -3.60 2.32 -0.11
CA ALA A 56 -3.18 2.52 -1.49
C ALA A 56 -2.29 1.40 -2.01
N HIS A 57 -1.98 0.37 -1.20
CA HIS A 57 -1.13 -0.75 -1.59
C HIS A 57 -1.49 -2.01 -0.79
N VAL A 58 -2.37 -2.85 -1.34
CA VAL A 58 -2.70 -4.18 -0.78
C VAL A 58 -2.84 -5.22 -1.89
N HIS A 59 -2.22 -6.39 -1.70
CA HIS A 59 -2.25 -7.49 -2.65
C HIS A 59 -3.38 -8.48 -2.31
N PHE A 60 -4.39 -8.54 -3.18
CA PHE A 60 -5.53 -9.44 -3.04
C PHE A 60 -5.16 -10.90 -3.33
N ARG A 61 -3.97 -11.12 -3.90
CA ARG A 61 -3.50 -12.41 -4.40
C ARG A 61 -2.09 -12.69 -3.88
N PRO A 62 -1.76 -13.93 -3.48
CA PRO A 62 -0.41 -14.31 -3.10
C PRO A 62 0.47 -14.70 -4.30
N PHE A 63 1.78 -14.81 -4.08
CA PHE A 63 2.77 -15.27 -5.09
C PHE A 63 2.38 -16.63 -5.69
N GLY A 64 1.73 -17.49 -4.91
CA GLY A 64 1.14 -18.74 -5.36
C GLY A 64 0.15 -19.28 -4.33
N GLY A 65 -0.55 -20.36 -4.69
CA GLY A 65 -1.59 -20.95 -3.85
C GLY A 65 -2.91 -20.17 -3.81
N GLU A 66 -3.78 -20.53 -2.87
CA GLU A 66 -5.08 -19.90 -2.69
C GLU A 66 -4.96 -18.56 -1.95
N ALA A 67 -5.83 -17.61 -2.30
CA ALA A 67 -5.97 -16.33 -1.60
C ALA A 67 -7.02 -16.39 -0.48
N VAL A 68 -7.07 -15.37 0.36
CA VAL A 68 -8.28 -15.09 1.17
C VAL A 68 -9.45 -14.87 0.20
N PRO A 69 -10.65 -15.44 0.47
CA PRO A 69 -11.84 -15.20 -0.35
C PRO A 69 -12.13 -13.70 -0.49
N TYR A 70 -12.52 -13.26 -1.68
CA TYR A 70 -12.70 -11.84 -1.99
C TYR A 70 -13.65 -11.12 -1.02
N THR A 71 -14.84 -11.68 -0.77
CA THR A 71 -15.84 -11.09 0.14
C THR A 71 -15.37 -11.07 1.60
N GLU A 72 -14.59 -12.07 2.02
CA GLU A 72 -13.96 -12.09 3.33
C GLU A 72 -12.91 -10.97 3.45
N LEU A 73 -12.06 -10.79 2.43
CA LEU A 73 -11.03 -9.75 2.40
C LEU A 73 -11.63 -8.34 2.37
N VAL A 74 -12.64 -8.09 1.53
CA VAL A 74 -13.35 -6.79 1.52
C VAL A 74 -13.97 -6.48 2.88
N GLY A 75 -14.51 -7.50 3.57
CA GLY A 75 -15.02 -7.35 4.94
C GLY A 75 -13.94 -6.95 5.95
N TYR A 76 -12.67 -7.28 5.72
CA TYR A 76 -11.57 -6.87 6.59
C TYR A 76 -11.33 -5.36 6.50
N PHE A 77 -11.37 -4.78 5.30
CA PHE A 77 -11.14 -3.36 5.08
C PHE A 77 -12.18 -2.51 5.81
N HIS A 78 -13.46 -2.83 5.58
CA HIS A 78 -14.56 -2.15 6.24
C HIS A 78 -14.45 -2.23 7.76
N SER A 79 -14.19 -3.42 8.30
CA SER A 79 -14.07 -3.63 9.76
C SER A 79 -12.89 -2.85 10.37
N ALA A 80 -11.82 -2.64 9.61
CA ALA A 80 -10.65 -1.86 10.01
C ALA A 80 -10.83 -0.34 9.83
N GLY A 81 -11.97 0.13 9.30
CA GLY A 81 -12.19 1.53 8.96
C GLY A 81 -11.34 2.02 7.77
N VAL A 82 -10.95 1.11 6.88
CA VAL A 82 -10.32 1.44 5.60
C VAL A 82 -11.42 1.47 4.54
N LEU A 83 -11.64 2.64 3.97
CA LEU A 83 -12.77 2.93 3.08
C LEU A 83 -12.39 2.96 1.61
N PHE A 84 -11.13 3.25 1.31
CA PHE A 84 -10.62 3.30 -0.06
C PHE A 84 -9.47 2.31 -0.17
N VAL A 85 -9.52 1.46 -1.18
CA VAL A 85 -8.54 0.40 -1.34
C VAL A 85 -8.11 0.31 -2.78
N ASN A 86 -6.80 0.41 -3.02
CA ASN A 86 -6.21 0.08 -4.30
C ASN A 86 -5.86 -1.41 -4.28
N ALA A 87 -6.53 -2.19 -5.13
CA ALA A 87 -6.50 -3.64 -5.13
C ALA A 87 -5.47 -4.14 -6.14
N PHE A 88 -4.32 -4.55 -5.62
CA PHE A 88 -3.23 -5.11 -6.42
C PHE A 88 -3.44 -6.60 -6.63
N GLY A 89 -3.12 -7.07 -7.84
CA GLY A 89 -2.62 -8.42 -7.99
C GLY A 89 -1.23 -8.51 -7.37
N ILE A 90 -0.72 -9.72 -7.11
CA ILE A 90 0.74 -9.84 -7.04
C ILE A 90 1.25 -9.95 -8.47
N GLY A 91 2.02 -8.96 -8.89
CA GLY A 91 2.46 -8.82 -10.28
C GLY A 91 3.51 -9.84 -10.70
N GLN A 92 3.84 -10.79 -9.82
CA GLN A 92 4.91 -11.76 -9.95
C GLN A 92 4.44 -13.03 -9.27
N MET A 93 4.18 -14.07 -10.06
CA MET A 93 3.64 -15.31 -9.52
C MET A 93 4.53 -16.48 -9.84
N PHE A 94 4.57 -17.45 -8.92
CA PHE A 94 5.05 -18.77 -9.24
C PHE A 94 4.24 -19.35 -10.40
N SER A 95 4.92 -20.11 -11.27
CA SER A 95 4.26 -20.86 -12.33
C SER A 95 3.13 -21.71 -11.76
N ALA A 96 1.95 -21.65 -12.39
CA ALA A 96 0.77 -22.42 -11.96
C ALA A 96 1.04 -23.93 -11.92
N GLN A 97 1.98 -24.41 -12.74
CA GLN A 97 2.35 -25.83 -12.85
C GLN A 97 3.37 -26.27 -11.80
N SER A 98 4.02 -25.32 -11.11
CA SER A 98 5.12 -25.62 -10.18
C SER A 98 4.66 -26.22 -8.84
N GLY A 99 3.38 -26.04 -8.47
CA GLY A 99 2.88 -26.36 -7.12
C GLY A 99 3.41 -25.40 -6.03
N CYS A 100 4.22 -24.41 -6.38
CA CYS A 100 4.81 -23.47 -5.43
C CYS A 100 3.79 -22.47 -4.89
N GLN A 101 3.86 -22.22 -3.58
CA GLN A 101 2.96 -21.29 -2.89
C GLN A 101 3.70 -20.16 -2.16
N ARG A 102 4.92 -20.42 -1.69
CA ARG A 102 5.73 -19.49 -0.87
C ARG A 102 7.21 -19.74 -1.11
N PHE A 103 8.04 -18.71 -0.90
CA PHE A 103 9.50 -18.80 -1.01
C PHE A 103 10.10 -19.91 -0.16
N SER A 104 9.62 -20.10 1.09
CA SER A 104 10.11 -21.14 2.01
C SER A 104 10.05 -22.56 1.44
N ASN A 105 9.08 -22.83 0.56
CA ASN A 105 8.86 -24.16 -0.02
C ASN A 105 9.43 -24.28 -1.43
N CYS A 106 9.78 -23.16 -2.06
CA CYS A 106 10.28 -23.08 -3.42
C CYS A 106 11.39 -22.04 -3.52
N PRO A 107 12.57 -22.30 -2.92
CA PRO A 107 13.64 -21.31 -2.80
C PRO A 107 14.22 -20.87 -4.15
N THR A 108 14.04 -21.67 -5.21
CA THR A 108 14.49 -21.35 -6.58
C THR A 108 13.35 -21.50 -7.60
N GLY A 109 12.10 -21.48 -7.14
CA GLY A 109 10.94 -21.61 -8.03
C GLY A 109 10.83 -20.39 -8.93
N GLU A 110 10.60 -20.60 -10.23
CA GLU A 110 10.49 -19.50 -11.19
C GLU A 110 9.25 -18.65 -10.89
N ILE A 111 9.47 -17.34 -10.84
CA ILE A 111 8.44 -16.32 -10.70
C ILE A 111 8.43 -15.46 -11.95
N LYS A 112 7.25 -15.14 -12.45
CA LYS A 112 7.08 -14.27 -13.63
C LYS A 112 5.85 -13.39 -13.50
N PRO A 113 5.83 -12.23 -14.16
CA PRO A 113 4.62 -11.44 -14.28
C PRO A 113 3.52 -12.16 -15.06
N THR A 114 2.27 -12.03 -14.58
CA THR A 114 1.11 -12.69 -15.19
C THR A 114 -0.16 -11.84 -15.07
N ILE A 115 -0.98 -11.85 -16.12
CA ILE A 115 -2.31 -11.22 -16.16
C ILE A 115 -3.39 -11.94 -15.33
N ARG A 116 -3.08 -13.15 -14.86
CA ARG A 116 -4.04 -14.02 -14.15
C ARG A 116 -4.69 -13.32 -12.96
N ASN A 117 -3.90 -12.61 -12.15
CA ASN A 117 -4.44 -11.95 -10.96
C ASN A 117 -5.35 -10.79 -11.31
N ASP A 118 -5.03 -10.04 -12.36
CA ASP A 118 -5.81 -8.88 -12.80
C ASP A 118 -7.20 -9.34 -13.27
N VAL A 119 -7.24 -10.40 -14.09
CA VAL A 119 -8.50 -11.04 -14.52
C VAL A 119 -9.32 -11.53 -13.33
N ILE A 120 -8.70 -12.20 -12.36
CA ILE A 120 -9.41 -12.71 -11.17
C ILE A 120 -9.94 -11.56 -10.31
N ASN A 121 -9.14 -10.53 -10.07
CA ASN A 121 -9.53 -9.38 -9.23
C ASN A 121 -10.67 -8.60 -9.88
N ALA A 122 -10.60 -8.32 -11.18
CA ALA A 122 -11.67 -7.68 -11.92
C ALA A 122 -12.95 -8.53 -11.95
N SER A 123 -12.83 -9.83 -12.23
CA SER A 123 -13.99 -10.74 -12.22
C SER A 123 -14.68 -10.75 -10.85
N ASN A 124 -13.91 -10.82 -9.76
CA ASN A 124 -14.47 -10.82 -8.42
C ASN A 124 -15.17 -9.49 -8.09
N ALA A 125 -14.55 -8.36 -8.44
CA ALA A 125 -15.14 -7.04 -8.21
C ALA A 125 -16.45 -6.84 -8.98
N LEU A 126 -16.53 -7.37 -10.20
CA LEU A 126 -17.75 -7.34 -11.02
C LEU A 126 -18.86 -8.23 -10.45
N LEU A 127 -18.52 -9.45 -10.01
CA LEU A 127 -19.49 -10.42 -9.49
C LEU A 127 -19.95 -10.11 -8.06
N HIS A 128 -19.15 -9.40 -7.29
CA HIS A 128 -19.38 -9.10 -5.88
C HIS A 128 -19.15 -7.62 -5.57
N PRO A 129 -19.93 -6.70 -6.18
CA PRO A 129 -19.77 -5.27 -5.93
C PRO A 129 -19.98 -4.93 -4.45
N THR A 130 -19.31 -3.87 -3.98
CA THR A 130 -19.43 -3.35 -2.61
C THR A 130 -19.79 -1.86 -2.65
N THR A 131 -20.61 -1.42 -1.68
CA THR A 131 -20.98 -0.01 -1.48
C THR A 131 -20.30 0.62 -0.27
N GLU A 132 -19.64 -0.19 0.57
CA GLU A 132 -19.02 0.27 1.82
C GLU A 132 -17.53 0.61 1.66
N THR A 133 -16.93 0.18 0.55
CA THR A 133 -15.51 0.40 0.24
C THR A 133 -15.37 0.78 -1.22
N HIS A 134 -14.68 1.89 -1.49
CA HIS A 134 -14.30 2.26 -2.83
C HIS A 134 -13.08 1.44 -3.25
N LEU A 135 -13.22 0.61 -4.28
CA LEU A 135 -12.13 -0.19 -4.83
C LEU A 135 -11.60 0.41 -6.12
N THR A 136 -10.29 0.61 -6.19
CA THR A 136 -9.57 0.91 -7.43
C THR A 136 -8.80 -0.34 -7.82
N LEU A 137 -9.02 -0.86 -9.03
CA LEU A 137 -8.27 -2.04 -9.49
C LEU A 137 -6.95 -1.62 -10.13
N SER A 138 -5.89 -2.36 -9.80
CA SER A 138 -4.57 -2.17 -10.39
C SER A 138 -4.21 -3.29 -11.37
N MET A 139 -3.65 -2.91 -12.53
CA MET A 139 -3.02 -3.84 -13.46
C MET A 139 -1.62 -4.22 -12.97
N SER A 140 -1.41 -5.45 -12.52
CA SER A 140 -0.13 -5.90 -11.96
C SER A 140 0.69 -6.78 -12.91
N PHE A 141 0.15 -7.19 -14.06
CA PHE A 141 0.85 -8.04 -15.04
C PHE A 141 2.13 -7.53 -15.72
N PRO A 142 2.44 -6.21 -15.83
CA PRO A 142 3.51 -5.78 -16.71
C PRO A 142 4.89 -6.36 -16.35
N ASP A 143 5.58 -6.92 -17.36
CA ASP A 143 7.00 -7.25 -17.29
C ASP A 143 7.81 -6.09 -17.88
N LEU A 144 8.42 -5.30 -17.01
CA LEU A 144 9.19 -4.12 -17.39
C LEU A 144 10.46 -4.44 -18.18
N SER A 145 10.98 -5.67 -18.09
CA SER A 145 12.10 -6.12 -18.92
C SER A 145 11.63 -6.51 -20.33
N LYS A 146 10.35 -6.85 -20.51
CA LYS A 146 9.74 -7.32 -21.76
C LYS A 146 8.46 -6.54 -22.13
N PRO A 147 8.51 -5.21 -22.31
CA PRO A 147 7.34 -4.35 -22.41
C PRO A 147 6.46 -4.50 -23.67
N HIS A 148 6.94 -5.20 -24.69
CA HIS A 148 6.31 -5.32 -26.01
C HIS A 148 4.83 -5.76 -26.02
N HIS A 149 4.37 -6.52 -25.02
CA HIS A 149 2.99 -6.99 -24.93
C HIS A 149 2.12 -6.18 -23.97
N ILE A 150 2.66 -5.16 -23.29
CA ILE A 150 1.92 -4.49 -22.22
C ILE A 150 0.67 -3.80 -22.76
N VAL A 151 0.79 -3.02 -23.84
CA VAL A 151 -0.36 -2.33 -24.44
C VAL A 151 -1.44 -3.31 -24.91
N GLN A 152 -1.03 -4.45 -25.49
CA GLN A 152 -1.96 -5.49 -25.92
C GLN A 152 -2.72 -6.07 -24.72
N GLN A 153 -2.04 -6.36 -23.62
CA GLN A 153 -2.67 -6.87 -22.39
C GLN A 153 -3.58 -5.85 -21.73
N MET A 154 -3.22 -4.56 -21.73
CA MET A 154 -4.11 -3.47 -21.31
C MET A 154 -5.40 -3.48 -22.14
N THR A 155 -5.29 -3.60 -23.46
CA THR A 155 -6.46 -3.66 -24.37
C THR A 155 -7.34 -4.86 -24.05
N LEU A 156 -6.76 -6.04 -23.83
CA LEU A 156 -7.54 -7.23 -23.46
C LEU A 156 -8.34 -7.04 -22.17
N LEU A 157 -7.76 -6.37 -21.16
CA LEU A 157 -8.47 -6.08 -19.92
C LEU A 157 -9.58 -5.02 -20.11
N ASP A 158 -9.32 -3.98 -20.90
CA ASP A 158 -10.33 -2.95 -21.19
C ASP A 158 -11.49 -3.51 -22.02
N GLU A 159 -11.23 -4.42 -22.97
CA GLU A 159 -12.26 -5.09 -23.78
C GLU A 159 -13.15 -6.01 -22.95
N GLU A 160 -12.55 -6.74 -22.00
CA GLU A 160 -13.27 -7.71 -21.16
C GLU A 160 -14.01 -7.04 -19.98
N PHE A 161 -13.38 -6.08 -19.31
CA PHE A 161 -13.86 -5.50 -18.05
C PHE A 161 -14.25 -4.02 -18.14
N GLY A 162 -14.15 -3.40 -19.34
CA GLY A 162 -14.39 -1.98 -19.51
C GLY A 162 -13.38 -1.13 -18.72
N PRO A 163 -13.76 0.08 -18.24
CA PRO A 163 -12.84 1.00 -17.56
C PRO A 163 -12.56 0.62 -16.09
N ALA A 164 -12.59 -0.67 -15.73
CA ALA A 164 -12.52 -1.13 -14.34
C ALA A 164 -11.18 -0.84 -13.64
N PHE A 165 -10.08 -0.82 -14.40
CA PHE A 165 -8.74 -0.61 -13.85
C PHE A 165 -8.40 0.88 -13.82
N GLY A 166 -8.13 1.44 -12.64
CA GLY A 166 -7.75 2.84 -12.48
C GLY A 166 -6.26 3.06 -12.19
N TRP A 167 -5.50 1.98 -12.02
CA TRP A 167 -4.11 1.99 -11.57
C TRP A 167 -3.27 0.93 -12.32
N MET A 168 -1.95 1.12 -12.39
CA MET A 168 -1.00 0.08 -12.83
C MET A 168 0.10 -0.11 -11.78
N GLY A 169 0.37 -1.35 -11.39
CA GLY A 169 1.30 -1.67 -10.32
C GLY A 169 0.90 -2.91 -9.53
N GLU A 170 1.75 -3.49 -8.70
CA GLU A 170 3.13 -3.12 -8.42
C GLU A 170 3.98 -3.75 -9.51
N VAL A 171 4.56 -2.93 -10.37
CA VAL A 171 5.48 -3.38 -11.40
C VAL A 171 6.89 -3.33 -10.86
N ASN A 172 7.75 -4.24 -11.32
CA ASN A 172 9.05 -4.46 -10.70
C ASN A 172 10.18 -4.01 -11.60
N LEU A 173 10.77 -2.87 -11.24
CA LEU A 173 11.97 -2.37 -11.90
C LEU A 173 13.20 -3.11 -11.34
N VAL A 174 13.32 -3.17 -10.01
CA VAL A 174 14.30 -4.00 -9.29
C VAL A 174 13.71 -4.48 -7.97
N LYS A 175 13.72 -5.80 -7.75
CA LYS A 175 13.32 -6.43 -6.49
C LYS A 175 14.31 -7.54 -6.17
N GLN A 176 15.32 -7.23 -5.38
CA GLN A 176 16.44 -8.10 -5.06
C GLN A 176 15.99 -9.41 -4.42
N ALA A 177 14.92 -9.37 -3.62
CA ALA A 177 14.30 -10.55 -3.02
C ALA A 177 13.90 -11.64 -4.04
N LEU A 178 13.82 -11.30 -5.33
CA LEU A 178 13.42 -12.22 -6.41
C LEU A 178 14.57 -12.69 -7.29
N PHE A 179 15.82 -12.27 -7.04
CA PHE A 179 16.94 -12.64 -7.92
C PHE A 179 17.20 -14.15 -7.97
N ASP A 180 16.97 -14.87 -6.87
CA ASP A 180 17.05 -16.33 -6.82
C ASP A 180 15.89 -17.03 -7.55
N HIS A 181 14.90 -16.26 -8.03
CA HIS A 181 13.67 -16.72 -8.69
C HIS A 181 13.62 -16.35 -10.18
N SER A 182 14.78 -16.29 -10.83
CA SER A 182 14.95 -15.94 -12.26
C SER A 182 14.61 -14.49 -12.59
N HIS A 183 14.53 -13.60 -11.60
CA HIS A 183 14.45 -12.17 -11.82
C HIS A 183 15.84 -11.51 -11.82
N GLN A 184 15.91 -10.36 -12.46
CA GLN A 184 17.05 -9.46 -12.42
C GLN A 184 16.52 -8.02 -12.45
N ALA A 185 17.38 -7.06 -12.16
CA ALA A 185 17.08 -5.66 -12.41
C ALA A 185 16.69 -5.47 -13.89
N THR A 186 15.66 -4.67 -14.16
CA THR A 186 15.27 -4.34 -15.52
C THR A 186 16.45 -3.65 -16.21
N PRO A 187 16.93 -4.14 -17.37
CA PRO A 187 18.02 -3.50 -18.07
C PRO A 187 17.64 -2.07 -18.46
N VAL A 188 18.54 -1.11 -18.22
CA VAL A 188 18.28 0.32 -18.38
C VAL A 188 17.82 0.68 -19.80
N GLU A 189 18.34 -0.03 -20.80
CA GLU A 189 17.98 0.13 -22.21
C GLU A 189 16.53 -0.26 -22.51
N ARG A 190 15.90 -1.11 -21.68
CA ARG A 190 14.50 -1.49 -21.84
C ARG A 190 13.54 -0.40 -21.37
N ILE A 191 14.00 0.57 -20.55
CA ILE A 191 13.14 1.64 -20.04
C ILE A 191 12.57 2.46 -21.20
N ALA A 192 13.35 2.77 -22.23
CA ALA A 192 12.87 3.53 -23.40
C ALA A 192 11.72 2.82 -24.14
N ASP A 193 11.71 1.48 -24.13
CA ASP A 193 10.66 0.68 -24.77
C ASP A 193 9.32 0.72 -24.00
N TRP A 194 9.26 1.39 -22.84
CA TRP A 194 8.01 1.57 -22.09
C TRP A 194 7.11 2.65 -22.69
N ALA A 195 7.65 3.49 -23.58
CA ALA A 195 6.97 4.65 -24.14
C ALA A 195 5.54 4.38 -24.62
N PRO A 196 5.22 3.25 -25.29
CA PRO A 196 3.85 2.97 -25.73
C PRO A 196 2.85 2.84 -24.57
N PHE A 197 3.18 2.08 -23.52
CA PHE A 197 2.24 1.92 -22.41
C PHE A 197 2.26 3.13 -21.48
N MET A 198 3.40 3.79 -21.29
CA MET A 198 3.49 5.03 -20.51
C MET A 198 2.64 6.15 -21.13
N ALA A 199 2.61 6.25 -22.48
CA ALA A 199 1.73 7.18 -23.16
C ALA A 199 0.25 6.88 -22.87
N ARG A 200 -0.13 5.59 -22.87
CA ARG A 200 -1.49 5.15 -22.55
C ARG A 200 -1.88 5.39 -21.09
N LEU A 201 -0.93 5.26 -20.15
CA LEU A 201 -1.18 5.61 -18.74
C LEU A 201 -1.36 7.12 -18.55
N ARG A 202 -0.54 7.94 -19.22
CA ARG A 202 -0.59 9.40 -19.11
C ARG A 202 -1.89 9.99 -19.67
N ALA A 203 -2.36 9.46 -20.79
CA ALA A 203 -3.58 9.90 -21.45
C ALA A 203 -4.42 8.68 -21.85
N PRO A 204 -5.13 8.07 -20.90
CA PRO A 204 -5.98 6.93 -21.21
C PRO A 204 -7.14 7.33 -22.12
N ASP A 205 -7.67 6.37 -22.86
CA ASP A 205 -8.81 6.59 -23.74
C ASP A 205 -10.06 7.04 -22.95
N GLN A 206 -11.04 7.60 -23.67
CA GLN A 206 -12.37 7.92 -23.14
C GLN A 206 -12.41 9.02 -22.06
N GLY A 207 -11.39 9.91 -22.02
CA GLY A 207 -11.38 11.07 -21.11
C GLY A 207 -11.18 10.70 -19.63
N ARG A 208 -10.67 9.50 -19.36
CA ARG A 208 -10.35 9.04 -18.01
C ARG A 208 -9.14 9.82 -17.45
N PRO A 209 -9.05 9.99 -16.12
CA PRO A 209 -7.87 10.61 -15.51
C PRO A 209 -6.61 9.77 -15.81
N PRO A 210 -5.42 10.41 -15.81
CA PRO A 210 -4.13 9.71 -15.92
C PRO A 210 -4.03 8.58 -14.88
N MET A 211 -3.54 7.42 -15.32
CA MET A 211 -3.38 6.23 -14.48
C MET A 211 -2.00 6.24 -13.81
N PRO A 212 -1.91 6.20 -12.47
CA PRO A 212 -0.64 6.11 -11.77
C PRO A 212 0.07 4.78 -12.01
N LEU A 213 1.40 4.83 -12.08
CA LEU A 213 2.28 3.66 -12.12
C LEU A 213 2.99 3.46 -10.77
N SER A 214 2.63 2.42 -10.01
CA SER A 214 3.38 2.02 -8.82
C SER A 214 4.56 1.11 -9.19
N ILE A 215 5.78 1.56 -8.90
CA ILE A 215 7.03 0.88 -9.22
C ILE A 215 7.72 0.42 -7.94
N HIS A 216 7.98 -0.87 -7.83
CA HIS A 216 8.94 -1.43 -6.90
C HIS A 216 10.33 -1.35 -7.51
N ALA A 217 11.17 -0.55 -6.87
CA ALA A 217 12.56 -0.35 -7.25
C ALA A 217 13.38 -0.19 -5.97
N ASP A 218 14.14 -1.22 -5.61
CA ASP A 218 15.16 -1.08 -4.57
C ASP A 218 16.13 0.04 -4.95
N ILE A 219 16.50 0.91 -4.00
CA ILE A 219 17.57 1.89 -4.21
C ILE A 219 18.92 1.16 -4.33
N GLY A 220 19.10 0.06 -3.60
CA GLY A 220 20.30 -0.76 -3.62
C GLY A 220 20.16 -1.97 -2.69
N SER A 221 21.23 -2.28 -1.97
CA SER A 221 21.27 -3.32 -0.93
C SER A 221 21.99 -2.81 0.32
N ASP A 222 22.03 -3.60 1.40
CA ASP A 222 22.85 -3.28 2.58
C ASP A 222 24.36 -3.20 2.27
N THR A 223 24.84 -3.85 1.20
CA THR A 223 26.26 -3.82 0.80
C THR A 223 26.58 -2.72 -0.19
N GLU A 224 25.63 -2.38 -1.07
CA GLU A 224 25.78 -1.34 -2.09
C GLU A 224 24.52 -0.45 -2.08
N PRO A 225 24.44 0.54 -1.15
CA PRO A 225 23.19 1.22 -0.82
C PRO A 225 22.49 1.92 -1.98
N THR A 226 23.21 2.34 -3.02
CA THR A 226 22.61 3.08 -4.15
C THR A 226 22.79 2.38 -5.49
N LYS A 227 23.04 1.08 -5.48
CA LYS A 227 23.37 0.29 -6.67
C LYS A 227 22.38 0.45 -7.82
N TYR A 228 21.09 0.52 -7.50
CA TYR A 228 20.00 0.49 -8.47
C TYR A 228 19.28 1.84 -8.63
N LEU A 229 19.65 2.85 -7.84
CA LEU A 229 19.06 4.20 -7.86
C LEU A 229 18.96 4.79 -9.28
N HIS A 230 20.01 4.60 -10.08
CA HIS A 230 20.10 5.11 -11.45
C HIS A 230 18.94 4.63 -12.35
N LEU A 231 18.34 3.48 -12.07
CA LEU A 231 17.21 2.97 -12.84
C LEU A 231 15.97 3.81 -12.58
N MET A 232 15.67 4.10 -11.31
CA MET A 232 14.54 4.96 -10.97
C MET A 232 14.75 6.38 -11.49
N GLU A 233 15.97 6.92 -11.39
CA GLU A 233 16.32 8.22 -11.98
C GLU A 233 16.11 8.26 -13.50
N THR A 234 16.44 7.16 -14.19
CA THR A 234 16.22 7.03 -15.63
C THR A 234 14.72 7.00 -15.96
N VAL A 235 13.91 6.27 -15.20
CA VAL A 235 12.44 6.25 -15.38
C VAL A 235 11.86 7.66 -15.21
N LEU A 236 12.22 8.35 -14.13
CA LEU A 236 11.71 9.69 -13.83
C LEU A 236 12.14 10.73 -14.87
N ALA A 237 13.37 10.62 -15.38
CA ALA A 237 13.86 11.49 -16.45
C ALA A 237 13.17 11.24 -17.80
N GLN A 238 12.84 9.99 -18.12
CA GLN A 238 12.20 9.65 -19.40
C GLN A 238 10.67 9.87 -19.39
N TYR A 239 10.03 9.73 -18.23
CA TYR A 239 8.58 9.83 -18.07
C TYR A 239 8.15 10.86 -17.02
N PRO A 240 8.62 12.12 -17.08
CA PRO A 240 8.37 13.12 -16.04
C PRO A 240 6.90 13.55 -15.94
N ASP A 241 6.13 13.39 -17.02
CA ASP A 241 4.70 13.76 -17.09
C ASP A 241 3.77 12.64 -16.61
N ASN A 242 4.29 11.44 -16.33
CA ASN A 242 3.50 10.34 -15.83
C ASN A 242 3.37 10.43 -14.30
N PRO A 243 2.17 10.21 -13.73
CA PRO A 243 2.04 9.98 -12.30
C PRO A 243 2.75 8.68 -11.92
N ILE A 244 3.81 8.78 -11.13
CA ILE A 244 4.65 7.65 -10.71
C ILE A 244 4.63 7.57 -9.19
N VAL A 245 4.34 6.38 -8.66
CA VAL A 245 4.43 6.09 -7.23
C VAL A 245 5.59 5.16 -6.97
N TRP A 246 6.61 5.62 -6.25
CA TRP A 246 7.71 4.77 -5.83
C TRP A 246 7.35 4.08 -4.53
N VAL A 247 7.16 2.76 -4.58
CA VAL A 247 6.64 2.01 -3.43
C VAL A 247 7.70 1.79 -2.36
N HIS A 248 7.25 1.74 -1.11
CA HIS A 248 8.06 1.50 0.08
C HIS A 248 9.26 2.45 0.20
N MET A 249 9.16 3.66 -0.38
CA MET A 249 10.24 4.63 -0.47
C MET A 249 11.53 4.07 -1.10
N GLY A 250 11.44 3.02 -1.91
CA GLY A 250 12.59 2.35 -2.52
C GLY A 250 13.43 1.49 -1.57
N LEU A 251 12.92 1.19 -0.37
CA LEU A 251 13.58 0.31 0.59
C LEU A 251 12.99 -1.10 0.56
N SER A 252 13.79 -2.07 1.00
CA SER A 252 13.38 -3.47 1.10
C SER A 252 14.01 -4.23 2.26
N ARG A 253 13.68 -5.53 2.37
CA ARG A 253 14.28 -6.40 3.40
C ARG A 253 15.77 -6.62 3.17
N GLU A 254 16.23 -6.41 1.94
CA GLU A 254 17.62 -6.49 1.51
C GLU A 254 18.39 -5.18 1.74
N GLN A 255 17.67 -4.11 2.14
CA GLN A 255 18.21 -2.80 2.42
C GLN A 255 17.54 -2.16 3.66
N THR A 256 18.07 -2.47 4.84
CA THR A 256 17.55 -1.99 6.13
C THR A 256 18.54 -1.13 6.91
N ARG A 257 19.75 -0.93 6.38
CA ARG A 257 20.86 -0.27 7.08
C ARG A 257 21.36 1.01 6.40
N MET A 258 20.67 1.48 5.36
CA MET A 258 20.99 2.77 4.74
C MET A 258 20.93 3.87 5.81
N ASP A 259 21.87 4.81 5.75
CA ASP A 259 21.83 5.96 6.63
C ASP A 259 20.52 6.75 6.40
N PRO A 260 19.70 7.02 7.45
CA PRO A 260 18.41 7.68 7.28
C PRO A 260 18.51 9.06 6.64
N GLN A 261 19.57 9.82 6.93
CA GLN A 261 19.75 11.14 6.34
C GLN A 261 20.08 11.02 4.85
N GLN A 262 20.98 10.12 4.47
CA GLN A 262 21.27 9.82 3.07
C GLN A 262 19.99 9.42 2.31
N HIS A 263 19.16 8.56 2.91
CA HIS A 263 17.90 8.15 2.30
C HIS A 263 16.96 9.34 2.07
N ILE A 264 16.74 10.18 3.09
CA ILE A 264 15.91 11.38 3.00
C ILE A 264 16.44 12.37 1.95
N GLU A 265 17.75 12.55 1.85
CA GLU A 265 18.40 13.43 0.87
C GLU A 265 18.15 12.95 -0.56
N ILE A 266 18.25 11.64 -0.83
CA ILE A 266 17.92 11.05 -2.13
C ILE A 266 16.46 11.32 -2.48
N LEU A 267 15.54 11.01 -1.57
CA LEU A 267 14.11 11.17 -1.81
C LEU A 267 13.71 12.63 -2.00
N SER A 268 14.24 13.53 -1.17
CA SER A 268 13.98 14.97 -1.26
C SER A 268 14.43 15.54 -2.61
N ARG A 269 15.65 15.20 -3.04
CA ARG A 269 16.16 15.61 -4.35
C ARG A 269 15.26 15.16 -5.50
N LEU A 270 14.75 13.92 -5.46
CA LEU A 270 13.89 13.40 -6.51
C LEU A 270 12.48 13.99 -6.45
N LEU A 271 11.90 14.17 -5.26
CA LEU A 271 10.60 14.83 -5.10
C LEU A 271 10.61 16.30 -5.55
N ASP A 272 11.73 17.00 -5.30
CA ASP A 272 11.95 18.38 -5.73
C ASP A 272 12.13 18.47 -7.26
N ALA A 273 12.81 17.49 -7.87
CA ALA A 273 13.09 17.48 -9.31
C ALA A 273 11.90 17.01 -10.17
N TYR A 274 11.08 16.08 -9.67
CA TYR A 274 10.03 15.42 -10.43
C TYR A 274 8.66 15.65 -9.78
N PRO A 275 7.83 16.60 -10.26
CA PRO A 275 6.59 17.00 -9.59
C PRO A 275 5.52 15.90 -9.57
N ASN A 276 5.56 14.94 -10.50
CA ASN A 276 4.58 13.85 -10.61
C ASN A 276 5.00 12.56 -9.88
N LEU A 277 6.13 12.58 -9.15
CA LEU A 277 6.53 11.47 -8.28
C LEU A 277 5.70 11.47 -6.99
N MET A 278 5.30 10.34 -6.46
CA MET A 278 4.82 10.22 -5.09
C MET A 278 5.53 9.05 -4.43
N LEU A 279 5.60 9.06 -3.11
CA LEU A 279 6.13 7.94 -2.36
C LEU A 279 4.98 7.21 -1.69
N ASP A 280 4.97 5.89 -1.81
CA ASP A 280 4.17 5.05 -0.94
C ASP A 280 5.01 4.64 0.29
N ILE A 281 4.42 4.75 1.48
CA ILE A 281 5.02 4.40 2.77
C ILE A 281 4.47 3.08 3.33
N SER A 282 3.93 2.23 2.46
CA SER A 282 3.50 0.89 2.84
C SER A 282 4.69 -0.01 3.15
N TRP A 283 4.37 -1.19 3.68
CA TRP A 283 5.30 -2.23 4.11
C TRP A 283 5.99 -1.96 5.46
N ARG A 284 5.71 -2.85 6.41
CA ARG A 284 6.20 -2.79 7.80
C ARG A 284 7.72 -2.69 7.95
N VAL A 285 8.48 -2.99 6.91
CA VAL A 285 9.94 -2.84 6.87
C VAL A 285 10.34 -1.41 7.25
N LEU A 286 9.63 -0.39 6.78
CA LEU A 286 9.90 1.01 7.12
C LEU A 286 9.77 1.26 8.62
N TYR A 287 8.72 0.73 9.23
CA TYR A 287 8.53 0.82 10.68
C TYR A 287 9.63 0.07 11.45
N GLU A 288 9.91 -1.16 11.03
CA GLU A 288 10.83 -2.06 11.73
C GLU A 288 12.29 -1.62 11.65
N ALA A 289 12.72 -1.06 10.52
CA ALA A 289 14.09 -0.59 10.32
C ALA A 289 14.28 0.86 10.79
N TYR A 290 13.28 1.73 10.59
CA TYR A 290 13.44 3.17 10.80
C TYR A 290 12.47 3.75 11.84
N PHE A 291 11.16 3.69 11.61
CA PHE A 291 10.22 4.53 12.38
C PHE A 291 10.02 4.09 13.83
N ARG A 292 10.35 2.85 14.22
CA ARG A 292 10.32 2.44 15.64
C ARG A 292 11.32 3.22 16.50
N HIS A 293 12.42 3.72 15.92
CA HIS A 293 13.48 4.42 16.64
C HIS A 293 13.19 5.92 16.69
N ALA A 294 13.01 6.49 17.89
CA ALA A 294 12.49 7.86 18.04
C ALA A 294 13.33 8.94 17.32
N ALA A 295 14.67 8.86 17.40
CA ALA A 295 15.55 9.82 16.75
C ALA A 295 15.49 9.75 15.21
N ILE A 296 15.37 8.53 14.65
CA ILE A 296 15.22 8.32 13.21
C ILE A 296 13.82 8.75 12.77
N ARG A 297 12.78 8.36 13.53
CA ARG A 297 11.39 8.74 13.28
C ARG A 297 11.21 10.25 13.18
N ALA A 298 11.84 11.03 14.06
CA ALA A 298 11.74 12.49 14.03
C ALA A 298 12.23 13.08 12.69
N GLN A 299 13.28 12.50 12.07
CA GLN A 299 13.78 12.93 10.76
C GLN A 299 12.74 12.65 9.66
N TYR A 300 12.16 11.45 9.64
CA TYR A 300 11.13 11.10 8.67
C TYR A 300 9.81 11.87 8.88
N VAL A 301 9.44 12.18 10.12
CA VAL A 301 8.28 13.06 10.40
C VAL A 301 8.51 14.45 9.82
N ALA A 302 9.70 15.03 10.00
CA ALA A 302 10.03 16.32 9.40
C ALA A 302 9.99 16.26 7.86
N PHE A 303 10.51 15.18 7.27
CA PHE A 303 10.43 14.92 5.83
C PHE A 303 8.98 14.80 5.33
N PHE A 304 8.14 13.98 5.98
CA PHE A 304 6.74 13.80 5.59
C PHE A 304 5.92 15.07 5.78
N ASN A 305 6.19 15.88 6.81
CA ASN A 305 5.54 17.18 6.97
C ASN A 305 5.96 18.16 5.86
N ARG A 306 7.22 18.15 5.42
CA ARG A 306 7.70 18.98 4.30
C ARG A 306 7.08 18.57 2.97
N TYR A 307 6.89 17.28 2.73
CA TYR A 307 6.35 16.72 1.49
C TYR A 307 4.92 16.19 1.66
N ALA A 308 4.11 16.84 2.50
CA ALA A 308 2.80 16.36 2.92
C ALA A 308 1.90 15.92 1.76
N THR A 309 1.97 16.60 0.61
CA THR A 309 1.14 16.36 -0.57
C THR A 309 1.66 15.27 -1.52
N ARG A 310 2.76 14.59 -1.17
CA ARG A 310 3.50 13.67 -2.06
C ARG A 310 3.64 12.26 -1.51
N ILE A 311 2.89 11.92 -0.45
CA ILE A 311 3.02 10.67 0.29
C ILE A 311 1.68 9.93 0.33
N LEU A 312 1.69 8.65 -0.02
CA LEU A 312 0.57 7.72 0.06
C LEU A 312 0.84 6.67 1.13
N THR A 313 -0.22 6.12 1.70
CA THR A 313 -0.14 5.08 2.73
C THR A 313 -0.73 3.77 2.22
N GLY A 314 -0.28 2.65 2.77
CA GLY A 314 -0.79 1.33 2.45
C GLY A 314 -0.31 0.28 3.44
N SER A 315 -0.82 -0.95 3.31
CA SER A 315 -0.45 -2.06 4.20
C SER A 315 0.68 -2.94 3.65
N ASP A 316 0.79 -3.04 2.32
CA ASP A 316 1.50 -4.11 1.60
C ASP A 316 1.05 -5.52 2.06
N PHE A 317 -0.23 -5.65 2.45
CA PHE A 317 -0.75 -6.93 2.92
C PHE A 317 -0.93 -7.90 1.76
N VAL A 318 -0.35 -9.10 1.88
CA VAL A 318 -0.49 -10.17 0.87
C VAL A 318 -1.53 -11.18 1.35
N ALA A 319 -2.72 -11.15 0.75
CA ALA A 319 -3.89 -11.92 1.17
C ALA A 319 -3.81 -13.42 0.79
N ALA A 320 -2.84 -14.14 1.34
CA ALA A 320 -2.72 -15.59 1.19
C ALA A 320 -3.73 -16.35 2.06
N LYS A 321 -4.16 -17.54 1.62
CA LYS A 321 -5.02 -18.42 2.41
C LYS A 321 -4.47 -18.65 3.81
N GLY A 322 -5.36 -18.60 4.79
CA GLY A 322 -5.06 -18.77 6.21
C GLY A 322 -4.83 -17.46 6.96
N TYR A 323 -4.52 -16.36 6.26
CA TYR A 323 -4.52 -15.03 6.87
C TYR A 323 -5.94 -14.62 7.26
N LYS A 324 -6.05 -13.84 8.33
CA LYS A 324 -7.30 -13.42 8.95
C LYS A 324 -7.35 -11.91 9.17
N TYR A 325 -8.53 -11.41 9.51
CA TYR A 325 -8.77 -10.01 9.85
C TYR A 325 -7.71 -9.43 10.80
N ARG A 326 -7.35 -10.18 11.86
CA ARG A 326 -6.32 -9.77 12.83
C ARG A 326 -4.94 -9.54 12.21
N ASP A 327 -4.62 -10.25 11.14
CA ASP A 327 -3.33 -10.14 10.46
C ASP A 327 -3.33 -8.89 9.59
N TYR A 328 -4.43 -8.62 8.88
CA TYR A 328 -4.62 -7.38 8.12
C TYR A 328 -4.59 -6.13 9.04
N VAL A 329 -5.37 -6.12 10.12
CA VAL A 329 -5.42 -4.98 11.05
C VAL A 329 -4.06 -4.71 11.69
N ARG A 330 -3.25 -5.73 11.91
CA ARG A 330 -1.88 -5.54 12.39
C ARG A 330 -1.03 -4.76 11.39
N GLU A 331 -1.15 -5.05 10.10
CA GLU A 331 -0.43 -4.30 9.08
C GLU A 331 -0.98 -2.87 8.95
N VAL A 332 -2.30 -2.66 9.04
CA VAL A 332 -2.89 -1.32 9.12
C VAL A 332 -2.33 -0.52 10.30
N GLU A 333 -2.31 -1.12 11.49
CA GLU A 333 -1.84 -0.46 12.71
C GLU A 333 -0.35 -0.11 12.61
N ILE A 334 0.51 -1.07 12.26
CA ILE A 334 1.97 -0.87 12.19
C ILE A 334 2.33 0.21 11.17
N ASN A 335 1.79 0.14 9.96
CA ASN A 335 2.09 1.11 8.90
C ASN A 335 1.48 2.49 9.20
N SER A 336 0.44 2.56 10.05
CA SER A 336 -0.14 3.84 10.48
C SER A 336 0.59 4.51 11.64
N ARG A 337 1.49 3.84 12.38
CA ARG A 337 2.06 4.39 13.62
C ARG A 337 2.74 5.74 13.43
N ILE A 338 3.33 5.99 12.26
CA ILE A 338 3.97 7.26 11.92
C ILE A 338 2.99 8.44 11.93
N ASN A 339 1.71 8.20 11.61
CA ASN A 339 0.67 9.23 11.49
C ASN A 339 0.39 9.95 12.83
N GLN A 340 0.70 9.32 13.97
CA GLN A 340 0.56 9.93 15.29
C GLN A 340 1.43 11.17 15.48
N TYR A 341 2.51 11.29 14.70
CA TYR A 341 3.53 12.32 14.88
C TYR A 341 3.49 13.40 13.80
N LEU A 342 2.65 13.24 12.78
CA LEU A 342 2.52 14.18 11.68
C LEU A 342 1.84 15.49 12.12
N SER A 343 2.12 16.57 11.40
CA SER A 343 1.31 17.79 11.47
C SER A 343 -0.12 17.51 11.03
N ASP A 344 -1.06 18.40 11.35
CA ASP A 344 -2.45 18.26 10.92
C ASP A 344 -2.59 18.23 9.40
N GLU A 345 -1.84 19.07 8.69
CA GLU A 345 -1.78 19.09 7.24
C GLU A 345 -1.31 17.73 6.66
N ALA A 346 -0.16 17.23 7.12
CA ALA A 346 0.37 15.96 6.64
C ALA A 346 -0.53 14.78 7.04
N PHE A 347 -1.11 14.80 8.24
CA PHE A 347 -2.07 13.78 8.66
C PHE A 347 -3.32 13.76 7.76
N ARG A 348 -3.88 14.93 7.45
CA ARG A 348 -5.04 15.04 6.54
C ARG A 348 -4.70 14.55 5.14
N HIS A 349 -3.53 14.93 4.61
CA HIS A 349 -3.12 14.52 3.27
C HIS A 349 -2.80 13.02 3.17
N ILE A 350 -2.11 12.47 4.16
CA ILE A 350 -1.56 11.12 4.13
C ILE A 350 -2.53 10.11 4.76
N ALA A 351 -2.89 10.30 6.03
CA ALA A 351 -3.69 9.33 6.77
C ALA A 351 -5.17 9.37 6.40
N LEU A 352 -5.72 10.58 6.17
CA LEU A 352 -7.12 10.76 5.76
C LEU A 352 -7.32 10.68 4.23
N GLY A 353 -6.23 10.63 3.46
CA GLY A 353 -6.27 10.20 2.06
C GLY A 353 -6.44 11.30 1.02
N GLN A 354 -6.31 12.59 1.35
CA GLN A 354 -6.46 13.64 0.35
C GLN A 354 -5.54 13.43 -0.86
N ASN A 355 -4.29 13.01 -0.62
CA ASN A 355 -3.33 12.72 -1.69
C ASN A 355 -3.82 11.65 -2.66
N TYR A 356 -4.50 10.62 -2.15
CA TYR A 356 -5.07 9.56 -2.97
C TYR A 356 -6.25 10.09 -3.80
N PHE A 357 -7.13 10.89 -3.21
CA PHE A 357 -8.27 11.48 -3.91
C PHE A 357 -7.83 12.41 -5.04
N ASP A 358 -6.83 13.26 -4.77
CA ASP A 358 -6.28 14.19 -5.75
C ASP A 358 -5.59 13.44 -6.90
N LEU A 359 -4.74 12.46 -6.58
CA LEU A 359 -4.03 11.65 -7.58
C LEU A 359 -5.00 10.92 -8.52
N MET A 360 -6.08 10.38 -7.95
CA MET A 360 -7.06 9.58 -8.68
C MET A 360 -8.20 10.41 -9.30
N GLY A 361 -8.25 11.72 -9.04
CA GLY A 361 -9.34 12.58 -9.47
C GLY A 361 -10.70 12.17 -8.91
N LEU A 362 -10.74 11.63 -7.69
CA LEU A 362 -11.98 11.16 -7.07
C LEU A 362 -12.78 12.33 -6.49
N SER A 363 -14.11 12.24 -6.54
CA SER A 363 -15.02 13.23 -5.93
C SER A 363 -15.19 13.03 -4.42
N TYR A 364 -14.06 12.93 -3.71
CA TYR A 364 -13.99 12.86 -2.26
C TYR A 364 -13.02 13.91 -1.71
N GLN A 365 -13.24 14.32 -0.48
CA GLN A 365 -12.41 15.28 0.24
C GLN A 365 -12.15 14.77 1.66
N ALA A 366 -10.89 14.80 2.09
CA ALA A 366 -10.56 14.50 3.47
C ALA A 366 -11.11 15.62 4.38
N PRO A 367 -11.75 15.29 5.51
CA PRO A 367 -12.26 16.29 6.44
C PRO A 367 -11.12 17.13 7.02
N GLU A 368 -11.41 18.40 7.34
CA GLU A 368 -10.49 19.28 8.06
C GLU A 368 -10.20 18.74 9.46
N ILE A 369 -9.03 19.04 10.02
CA ILE A 369 -8.71 18.68 11.41
C ILE A 369 -9.33 19.69 12.37
N CYS A 370 -9.93 19.20 13.47
CA CYS A 370 -10.51 20.07 14.48
C CYS A 370 -9.43 20.96 15.12
N GLN A 371 -9.77 22.24 15.36
CA GLN A 371 -8.89 23.25 15.96
C GLN A 371 -8.95 23.27 17.48
#